data_AF-A0A0K8UYX1-F1
#
_entry.id   AF-A0A0K8UYX1-F1
#
_cell.length_a   1.000
_cell.length_b   1.000
_cell.length_c   1.000
_cell.angle_alpha   90.00
_cell.angle_beta   90.00
_cell.angle_gamma   90.00
#
_symmetry.space_group_name_H-M   'P 1'
#
loop_
_entity.id
_entity.type
_entity.pdbx_description
1 polymer ?
#
loop_
_entity_poly.entity_id
_entity_poly.type
_entity_poly.pdbx_seq_one_letter_code
_entity_poly.pdbx_strand_id
1 'polypeptide(L)'
;MLLKIRHALLEISNHPVTKQSAIIINNEIIITSGCILQPYVRPVAPFQTQTDKEDICPNTKIIHKLQQCKLINVQEGGSDEAKHLSALNYQVTFDRRKLPMPNARRKQPHILTRYCAKLLYLFNSAEISRHVLRFLNNDRTDRASETHNAVLLSSFLVLSMRCDGAKENFERFLRHIAHYLRYLQPIHTLDDVLVMCTPFGLENFYKTISIGKVSNVMGRDGCLFVLSNALALGCEGAAVFNNKL
;
A
#
# COMPACT_ATOMS: atom_id res chain seq x y z
N MET A 1 -22.29 -7.73 -6.69
CA MET A 1 -21.79 -7.68 -5.29
C MET A 1 -21.29 -6.26 -5.04
N LEU A 2 -21.91 -5.52 -4.11
CA LEU A 2 -21.52 -4.13 -3.80
C LEU A 2 -20.09 -4.08 -3.26
N LEU A 3 -19.25 -3.23 -3.84
CA LEU A 3 -17.88 -2.99 -3.38
C LEU A 3 -17.92 -2.33 -2.01
N LYS A 4 -17.30 -2.96 -1.01
CA LYS A 4 -17.15 -2.36 0.32
C LYS A 4 -15.69 -2.01 0.56
N ILE A 5 -15.35 -0.74 0.35
CA ILE A 5 -14.04 -0.20 0.73
C ILE A 5 -14.15 0.33 2.17
N ARG A 6 -13.19 -0.04 3.02
CA ARG A 6 -13.06 0.50 4.37
C ARG A 6 -11.61 0.89 4.63
N HIS A 7 -11.44 1.84 5.55
CA HIS A 7 -10.12 2.18 6.06
C HIS A 7 -9.59 1.12 7.02
N ALA A 8 -8.30 0.85 6.94
CA ALA A 8 -7.57 -0.06 7.79
C ALA A 8 -6.19 0.54 8.14
N LEU A 9 -5.59 0.01 9.20
CA LEU A 9 -4.22 0.31 9.60
C LEU A 9 -3.40 -0.97 9.41
N LEU A 10 -2.42 -0.93 8.53
CA LEU A 10 -1.45 -2.01 8.38
C LEU A 10 -0.28 -1.77 9.34
N GLU A 11 0.16 -2.83 10.00
CA GLU A 11 1.34 -2.90 10.85
C GLU A 11 2.25 -4.03 10.36
N ILE A 12 3.55 -3.76 10.25
CA ILE A 12 4.58 -4.81 10.21
C ILE A 12 5.21 -4.85 11.60
N SER A 13 4.98 -5.96 12.29
CA SER A 13 5.34 -6.12 13.71
C SER A 13 6.80 -6.54 13.93
N ASN A 14 7.55 -6.83 12.87
CA ASN A 14 9.01 -7.00 12.95
C ASN A 14 9.67 -5.68 13.37
N HIS A 15 10.84 -5.75 14.02
CA HIS A 15 11.57 -4.53 14.36
C HIS A 15 12.33 -3.99 13.13
N PRO A 16 12.29 -2.67 12.86
CA PRO A 16 11.52 -1.64 13.58
C PRO A 16 10.04 -1.66 13.19
N VAL A 17 9.13 -1.62 14.17
CA VAL A 17 7.68 -1.66 13.92
C VAL A 17 7.26 -0.49 13.05
N THR A 18 6.58 -0.78 11.95
CA THR A 18 6.04 0.23 11.03
C THR A 18 4.54 0.14 10.94
N LYS A 19 3.88 1.30 10.83
CA LYS A 19 2.43 1.41 10.70
C LYS A 19 2.08 2.42 9.62
N GLN A 20 1.11 2.10 8.77
CA GLN A 20 0.57 3.06 7.81
C GLN A 20 -0.88 2.72 7.43
N SER A 21 -1.51 3.64 6.71
CA SER A 21 -2.88 3.49 6.22
C SER A 21 -3.00 2.37 5.19
N ALA A 22 -4.16 1.75 5.13
CA ALA A 22 -4.46 0.75 4.12
C ALA A 22 -5.96 0.79 3.81
N ILE A 23 -6.32 0.27 2.65
CA ILE A 23 -7.71 0.04 2.31
C ILE A 23 -8.00 -1.44 2.38
N ILE A 24 -9.19 -1.79 2.86
CA ILE A 24 -9.69 -3.16 2.81
C ILE A 24 -10.93 -3.21 1.92
N ILE A 25 -10.91 -4.14 0.98
CA ILE A 25 -11.95 -4.36 -0.02
C ILE A 25 -12.67 -5.66 0.34
N ASN A 26 -13.99 -5.56 0.51
CA ASN A 26 -14.90 -6.66 0.83
C ASN A 26 -14.55 -7.46 2.10
N ASN A 27 -13.71 -6.89 2.98
CA ASN A 27 -13.10 -7.57 4.14
C ASN A 27 -12.20 -8.76 3.78
N GLU A 28 -11.62 -8.78 2.58
CA GLU A 28 -10.81 -9.90 2.10
C GLU A 28 -9.43 -9.45 1.64
N ILE A 29 -9.41 -8.46 0.74
CA ILE A 29 -8.19 -7.97 0.11
C ILE A 29 -7.81 -6.64 0.74
N ILE A 30 -6.54 -6.50 1.08
CA ILE A 30 -5.96 -5.27 1.60
C ILE A 30 -4.99 -4.72 0.56
N ILE A 31 -5.07 -3.42 0.29
CA ILE A 31 -4.15 -2.72 -0.60
C ILE A 31 -3.53 -1.56 0.17
N THR A 32 -2.23 -1.36 0.00
CA THR A 32 -1.50 -0.26 0.62
C THR A 32 -0.22 0.06 -0.16
N SER A 33 0.47 1.13 0.24
CA SER A 33 1.71 1.60 -0.40
C SER A 33 2.92 0.74 -0.05
N GLY A 34 3.86 0.62 -0.99
CA GLY A 34 5.19 0.03 -0.83
C GLY A 34 6.07 0.69 0.24
N CYS A 35 5.76 1.93 0.63
CA CYS A 35 6.54 2.69 1.61
C CYS A 35 6.75 1.96 2.94
N ILE A 36 5.78 1.16 3.40
CA ILE A 36 5.88 0.41 4.66
C ILE A 36 7.09 -0.52 4.71
N LEU A 37 7.59 -0.94 3.54
CA LEU A 37 8.73 -1.85 3.41
C LEU A 37 10.09 -1.14 3.50
N GLN A 38 10.15 0.20 3.48
CA GLN A 38 11.42 0.95 3.47
C GLN A 38 12.42 0.55 4.56
N PRO A 39 12.00 0.25 5.82
CA PRO A 39 12.96 -0.18 6.83
C PRO A 39 13.50 -1.59 6.65
N TYR A 40 12.79 -2.45 5.91
CA TYR A 40 13.11 -3.87 5.74
C TYR A 40 13.83 -4.15 4.42
N VAL A 41 13.48 -3.39 3.38
CA VAL A 41 14.05 -3.51 2.03
C VAL A 41 15.03 -2.37 1.82
N ARG A 42 16.26 -2.52 2.32
CA ARG A 42 17.36 -1.59 2.08
C ARG A 42 18.40 -2.19 1.14
N PRO A 43 18.85 -1.47 0.11
CA PRO A 43 20.00 -1.88 -0.68
C PRO A 43 21.26 -1.86 0.19
N VAL A 44 22.09 -2.89 0.07
CA VAL A 44 23.47 -2.85 0.59
C VAL A 44 24.33 -2.20 -0.51
N ALA A 45 25.00 -1.09 -0.21
CA ALA A 45 25.90 -0.42 -1.15
C ALA A 45 27.38 -0.66 -0.80
N PRO A 46 28.31 -0.54 -1.77
CA PRO A 46 28.09 -0.37 -3.21
C PRO A 46 28.30 -1.68 -3.99
N PHE A 47 27.78 -1.69 -5.23
CA PHE A 47 28.15 -2.64 -6.29
C PHE A 47 29.67 -2.64 -6.47
N GLN A 48 30.39 -3.47 -5.70
CA GLN A 48 31.71 -3.91 -6.10
C GLN A 48 31.51 -4.95 -7.19
N THR A 49 32.10 -4.67 -8.35
CA THR A 49 32.38 -5.63 -9.41
C THR A 49 33.21 -6.76 -8.83
N GLN A 50 32.55 -7.74 -8.21
CA GLN A 50 33.09 -9.07 -8.03
C GLN A 50 32.22 -9.99 -8.89
N THR A 51 32.68 -10.15 -10.13
CA THR A 51 32.71 -11.43 -10.80
C THR A 51 33.05 -12.52 -9.78
N ASP A 52 32.03 -13.16 -9.21
CA ASP A 52 31.90 -14.61 -9.03
C ASP A 52 30.74 -14.93 -8.06
N LYS A 53 29.66 -15.48 -8.64
CA LYS A 53 28.64 -16.41 -8.12
C LYS A 53 28.05 -16.24 -6.69
N GLU A 54 26.71 -16.23 -6.68
CA GLU A 54 25.83 -16.84 -5.67
C GLU A 54 25.72 -16.21 -4.27
N ASP A 55 25.21 -14.96 -4.21
CA ASP A 55 24.04 -14.62 -3.34
C ASP A 55 23.78 -13.11 -3.39
N ILE A 56 23.10 -12.65 -4.45
CA ILE A 56 22.59 -11.27 -4.47
C ILE A 56 21.54 -11.17 -3.34
N CYS A 57 21.77 -10.26 -2.40
CA CYS A 57 20.86 -10.00 -1.27
C CYS A 57 19.40 -9.89 -1.74
N PRO A 58 18.42 -10.54 -1.06
CA PRO A 58 17.02 -10.51 -1.47
C PRO A 58 16.48 -9.09 -1.60
N ASN A 59 16.96 -8.14 -0.79
CA ASN A 59 16.57 -6.73 -0.86
C ASN A 59 16.91 -6.10 -2.21
N THR A 60 18.13 -6.35 -2.71
CA THR A 60 18.57 -5.84 -4.02
C THR A 60 17.75 -6.47 -5.14
N LYS A 61 17.46 -7.78 -5.04
CA LYS A 61 16.60 -8.47 -6.02
C LYS A 61 15.17 -7.90 -6.04
N ILE A 62 14.59 -7.58 -4.89
CA ILE A 62 13.26 -6.95 -4.76
C ILE A 62 13.24 -5.61 -5.50
N ILE A 63 14.18 -4.70 -5.16
CA ILE A 63 14.21 -3.37 -5.78
C ILE A 63 14.41 -3.48 -7.29
N HIS A 64 15.36 -4.31 -7.74
CA HIS A 64 15.62 -4.50 -9.16
C HIS A 64 14.40 -5.03 -9.93
N LYS A 65 13.66 -6.01 -9.37
CA LYS A 65 12.39 -6.48 -9.96
C LYS A 65 11.35 -5.36 -10.05
N LEU A 66 11.22 -4.53 -9.01
CA LEU A 66 10.26 -3.41 -8.99
C LEU A 66 10.64 -2.27 -9.95
N GLN A 67 11.93 -1.99 -10.11
CA GLN A 67 12.43 -1.06 -11.14
C GLN A 67 12.05 -1.52 -12.54
N GLN A 68 12.11 -2.83 -12.80
CA GLN A 68 11.67 -3.45 -14.05
C GLN A 68 10.15 -3.63 -14.14
N CYS A 69 9.37 -3.14 -13.17
CA CYS A 69 7.91 -3.31 -13.08
C CYS A 69 7.47 -4.78 -13.14
N LYS A 70 8.31 -5.70 -12.65
CA LYS A 70 7.99 -7.13 -12.55
C LYS A 70 7.19 -7.40 -11.28
N LEU A 71 6.11 -8.17 -11.42
CA LEU A 71 5.31 -8.66 -10.30
C LEU A 71 6.16 -9.61 -9.44
N ILE A 72 6.18 -9.38 -8.13
CA ILE A 72 6.72 -10.32 -7.15
C ILE A 72 5.55 -11.10 -6.55
N ASN A 73 5.43 -12.38 -6.93
CA ASN A 73 4.44 -13.29 -6.35
C ASN A 73 5.00 -13.92 -5.06
N VAL A 74 4.52 -13.45 -3.92
CA VAL A 74 4.98 -13.93 -2.60
C VAL A 74 4.35 -15.28 -2.24
N GLN A 75 3.21 -15.63 -2.85
CA GLN A 75 2.48 -16.86 -2.57
C GLN A 75 3.18 -18.13 -3.07
N GLU A 76 4.05 -18.01 -4.08
CA GLU A 76 4.73 -19.17 -4.67
C GLU A 76 5.88 -19.69 -3.80
N GLY A 77 6.46 -18.84 -2.94
CA GLY A 77 7.51 -19.20 -1.97
C GLY A 77 8.83 -19.74 -2.58
N GLY A 78 8.91 -19.86 -3.91
CA GLY A 78 10.04 -20.45 -4.61
C GLY A 78 11.27 -19.54 -4.71
N SER A 79 11.11 -18.23 -4.53
CA SER A 79 12.19 -17.25 -4.68
C SER A 79 12.62 -16.64 -3.35
N ASP A 80 13.88 -16.23 -3.25
CA ASP A 80 14.43 -15.64 -2.01
C ASP A 80 13.71 -14.35 -1.62
N GLU A 81 13.26 -13.58 -2.61
CA GLU A 81 12.47 -12.36 -2.39
C GLU A 81 11.11 -12.69 -1.76
N ALA A 82 10.45 -13.73 -2.24
CA ALA A 82 9.19 -14.21 -1.69
C ALA A 82 9.36 -14.73 -0.27
N LYS A 83 10.44 -15.49 0.00
CA LYS A 83 10.76 -15.97 1.35
C LYS A 83 11.06 -14.81 2.31
N HIS A 84 11.86 -13.84 1.87
CA HIS A 84 12.18 -12.66 2.67
C HIS A 84 10.93 -11.84 3.04
N LEU A 85 10.09 -11.56 2.04
CA LEU A 85 8.85 -10.80 2.25
C LEU A 85 7.80 -11.58 3.06
N SER A 86 7.70 -12.90 2.89
CA SER A 86 6.77 -13.74 3.67
C SER A 86 7.20 -13.96 5.12
N ALA A 87 8.47 -13.74 5.45
CA ALA A 87 8.97 -13.78 6.83
C ALA A 87 8.53 -12.57 7.67
N LEU A 88 7.99 -11.53 7.03
CA LEU A 88 7.45 -10.36 7.72
C LEU A 88 6.04 -10.64 8.27
N ASN A 89 5.78 -10.17 9.49
CA ASN A 89 4.56 -10.35 10.24
C ASN A 89 3.61 -9.17 10.03
N TYR A 90 2.72 -9.32 9.06
CA TYR A 90 1.71 -8.32 8.72
C TYR A 90 0.46 -8.46 9.61
N GLN A 91 0.07 -7.36 10.25
CA GLN A 91 -1.15 -7.27 11.02
C GLN A 91 -2.01 -6.12 10.49
N VAL A 92 -3.30 -6.36 10.30
CA VAL A 92 -4.25 -5.35 9.84
C VAL A 92 -5.27 -5.09 10.92
N THR A 93 -5.41 -3.82 11.27
CA THR A 93 -6.31 -3.32 12.29
C THR A 93 -7.44 -2.53 11.63
N PHE A 94 -8.69 -2.93 11.84
CA PHE A 94 -9.84 -2.17 11.36
C PHE A 94 -11.07 -2.36 12.23
N ASP A 95 -12.01 -1.43 12.09
CA ASP A 95 -13.30 -1.48 12.76
C ASP A 95 -14.24 -2.49 12.10
N ARG A 96 -14.58 -3.56 12.82
CA ARG A 96 -15.48 -4.63 12.36
C ARG A 96 -16.90 -4.49 12.90
N ARG A 97 -17.30 -3.36 13.50
CA ARG A 97 -18.66 -3.19 14.02
C ARG A 97 -19.70 -3.62 12.98
N LYS A 98 -20.51 -4.63 13.34
CA LYS A 98 -21.90 -4.74 12.87
C LYS A 98 -22.66 -3.62 13.59
N LEU A 99 -23.58 -2.95 12.90
CA LEU A 99 -24.45 -1.92 13.51
C LEU A 99 -24.95 -2.43 14.87
N PRO A 100 -24.86 -1.64 15.96
CA PRO A 100 -25.23 -2.10 17.27
C PRO A 100 -26.72 -2.49 17.28
N MET A 101 -27.01 -3.74 17.63
CA MET A 101 -28.37 -4.15 17.96
C MET A 101 -28.76 -3.48 19.29
N PRO A 102 -29.95 -2.88 19.40
CA PRO A 102 -30.28 -1.96 20.49
C PRO A 102 -30.25 -2.54 21.92
N ASN A 103 -30.07 -3.85 22.11
CA ASN A 103 -30.23 -4.51 23.41
C ASN A 103 -28.98 -5.19 23.99
N ALA A 104 -27.78 -4.98 23.46
CA ALA A 104 -26.57 -5.62 23.99
C ALA A 104 -25.88 -4.80 25.10
N ARG A 105 -26.35 -4.95 26.35
CA ARG A 105 -25.53 -4.60 27.54
C ARG A 105 -24.38 -5.60 27.65
N ARG A 106 -23.13 -5.22 27.33
CA ARG A 106 -21.90 -5.88 27.80
C ARG A 106 -20.64 -5.12 27.36
N LYS A 107 -19.65 -5.05 28.27
CA LYS A 107 -18.24 -4.57 28.19
C LYS A 107 -17.86 -3.93 26.86
N GLN A 108 -17.49 -2.64 26.87
CA GLN A 108 -16.97 -1.92 25.70
C GLN A 108 -15.95 -2.78 24.95
N PRO A 109 -16.30 -3.37 23.79
CA PRO A 109 -15.30 -4.05 22.98
C PRO A 109 -14.36 -2.98 22.42
N HIS A 110 -13.05 -3.25 22.40
CA HIS A 110 -12.12 -2.44 21.64
C HIS A 110 -12.69 -2.23 20.23
N ILE A 111 -12.80 -0.96 19.82
CA ILE A 111 -13.45 -0.55 18.56
C ILE A 111 -12.72 -1.16 17.36
N LEU A 112 -11.41 -1.34 17.51
CA LEU A 112 -10.51 -1.87 16.51
C LEU A 112 -10.19 -3.33 16.80
N THR A 113 -10.26 -4.16 15.76
CA THR A 113 -9.84 -5.55 15.84
C THR A 113 -8.63 -5.76 14.94
N ARG A 114 -7.62 -6.48 15.45
CA ARG A 114 -6.41 -6.85 14.71
C ARG A 114 -6.54 -8.24 14.10
N TYR A 115 -6.07 -8.40 12.87
CA TYR A 115 -6.06 -9.65 12.12
C TYR A 115 -4.68 -9.87 11.51
N CYS A 116 -4.24 -11.12 11.47
CA CYS A 116 -3.07 -11.47 10.67
C CYS A 116 -3.41 -11.35 9.19
N ALA A 117 -2.49 -10.81 8.41
CA ALA A 117 -2.58 -10.76 6.96
C ALA A 117 -1.36 -11.45 6.34
N LYS A 118 -1.50 -11.97 5.13
CA LYS A 118 -0.42 -12.51 4.33
C LYS A 118 -0.23 -11.66 3.09
N LEU A 119 1.01 -11.28 2.82
CA LEU A 119 1.36 -10.62 1.57
C LEU A 119 1.20 -11.62 0.41
N LEU A 120 0.44 -11.22 -0.61
CA LEU A 120 0.22 -12.01 -1.82
C LEU A 120 1.12 -11.52 -2.94
N TYR A 121 1.09 -10.21 -3.17
CA TYR A 121 1.78 -9.59 -4.30
C TYR A 121 2.43 -8.27 -3.90
N LEU A 122 3.57 -8.01 -4.51
CA LEU A 122 4.23 -6.71 -4.52
C LEU A 122 4.48 -6.34 -5.98
N PHE A 123 4.01 -5.16 -6.40
CA PHE A 123 4.16 -4.70 -7.77
C PHE A 123 4.38 -3.20 -7.82
N ASN A 124 4.91 -2.73 -8.95
CA ASN A 124 5.15 -1.32 -9.22
C ASN A 124 4.37 -0.89 -10.46
N SER A 125 3.87 0.35 -10.47
CA SER A 125 3.24 0.95 -11.64
C SER A 125 4.26 1.77 -12.43
N ALA A 126 4.49 1.40 -13.69
CA ALA A 126 5.46 2.09 -14.55
C ALA A 126 5.12 3.57 -14.75
N GLU A 127 3.83 3.90 -14.94
CA GLU A 127 3.37 5.27 -15.14
C GLU A 127 3.58 6.10 -13.86
N ILE A 128 3.16 5.58 -12.70
CA ILE A 128 3.32 6.28 -11.41
C ILE A 128 4.81 6.45 -11.10
N SER A 129 5.61 5.40 -11.26
CA SER A 129 7.06 5.42 -11.04
C SER A 129 7.75 6.52 -11.86
N ARG A 130 7.43 6.65 -13.16
CA ARG A 130 7.98 7.72 -14.01
C ARG A 130 7.62 9.11 -13.50
N HIS A 131 6.38 9.32 -13.07
CA HIS A 131 5.94 10.62 -12.57
C HIS A 131 6.55 10.95 -11.21
N VAL A 132 6.54 10.00 -10.26
CA VAL A 132 7.15 10.16 -8.93
C VAL A 132 8.65 10.44 -9.04
N LEU A 133 9.38 9.72 -9.90
CA LEU A 133 10.80 9.99 -10.15
C LEU A 133 11.04 11.39 -10.71
N ARG A 134 10.18 11.91 -11.59
CA ARG A 134 10.29 13.29 -12.09
C ARG A 134 10.07 14.32 -10.98
N PHE A 135 9.14 14.07 -10.06
CA PHE A 135 8.94 14.96 -8.90
C PHE A 135 10.14 14.97 -7.98
N LEU A 136 10.64 13.79 -7.61
CA LEU A 136 11.77 13.66 -6.68
C LEU A 136 13.08 14.17 -7.27
N ASN A 137 13.34 13.95 -8.57
CA ASN A 137 14.56 14.44 -9.21
C ASN A 137 14.65 15.96 -9.35
N ASN A 138 13.53 16.69 -9.19
CA ASN A 138 13.56 18.15 -9.14
C ASN A 138 14.07 18.67 -7.79
N ASP A 139 14.00 17.86 -6.73
CA ASP A 139 14.65 18.13 -5.45
C ASP A 139 16.11 17.68 -5.52
N ARG A 140 17.04 18.63 -5.34
CA ARG A 140 18.49 18.45 -5.60
C ARG A 140 19.24 17.75 -4.45
N THR A 141 18.80 16.56 -4.04
CA THR A 141 19.51 15.77 -3.02
C THR A 141 19.80 14.33 -3.50
N ASP A 142 20.40 13.51 -2.65
CA ASP A 142 21.35 12.43 -3.00
C ASP A 142 20.81 11.33 -3.95
N ARG A 143 21.34 11.26 -5.18
CA ARG A 143 20.79 10.50 -6.32
C ARG A 143 20.65 8.98 -6.13
N ALA A 144 21.48 8.36 -5.30
CA ALA A 144 21.48 6.90 -5.14
C ALA A 144 20.45 6.45 -4.11
N SER A 145 20.38 7.04 -2.92
CA SER A 145 19.43 6.63 -1.87
C SER A 145 17.98 6.99 -2.24
N GLU A 146 17.78 8.14 -2.88
CA GLU A 146 16.46 8.62 -3.27
C GLU A 146 15.78 7.77 -4.35
N THR A 147 16.54 7.24 -5.31
CA THR A 147 15.97 6.37 -6.36
C THR A 147 15.43 5.05 -5.81
N HIS A 148 16.02 4.51 -4.74
CA HIS A 148 15.52 3.29 -4.08
C HIS A 148 14.21 3.57 -3.33
N ASN A 149 14.17 4.67 -2.58
CA ASN A 149 12.96 5.09 -1.89
C ASN A 149 11.84 5.42 -2.87
N ALA A 150 12.17 6.01 -4.02
CA ALA A 150 11.22 6.33 -5.10
C ALA A 150 10.52 5.08 -5.67
N VAL A 151 11.24 3.96 -5.79
CA VAL A 151 10.67 2.69 -6.28
C VAL A 151 9.63 2.17 -5.28
N LEU A 152 9.92 2.20 -3.98
CA LEU A 152 8.97 1.79 -2.95
C LEU A 152 7.78 2.75 -2.83
N LEU A 153 7.99 4.06 -3.05
CA LEU A 153 6.94 5.08 -3.10
C LEU A 153 5.93 4.85 -4.22
N SER A 154 6.37 4.26 -5.34
CA SER A 154 5.51 3.93 -6.49
C SER A 154 5.01 2.48 -6.50
N SER A 155 5.40 1.69 -5.50
CA SER A 155 5.01 0.29 -5.36
C SER A 155 3.74 0.11 -4.51
N PHE A 156 3.09 -1.04 -4.68
CA PHE A 156 1.85 -1.39 -3.98
C PHE A 156 1.93 -2.82 -3.45
N LEU A 157 1.42 -3.01 -2.23
CA LEU A 157 1.26 -4.32 -1.61
C LEU A 157 -0.20 -4.76 -1.73
N VAL A 158 -0.40 -6.03 -2.05
CA VAL A 158 -1.70 -6.70 -1.98
C VAL A 158 -1.61 -7.79 -0.93
N LEU A 159 -2.38 -7.67 0.14
CA LEU A 159 -2.46 -8.65 1.22
C LEU A 159 -3.84 -9.29 1.29
N SER A 160 -3.91 -10.46 1.91
CA SER A 160 -5.18 -11.12 2.22
C SER A 160 -5.21 -11.57 3.67
N MET A 161 -6.39 -11.52 4.28
CA MET A 161 -6.65 -12.15 5.58
C MET A 161 -7.05 -13.62 5.43
N ARG A 162 -7.29 -14.10 4.20
CA ARG A 162 -7.59 -15.51 3.94
C ARG A 162 -6.35 -16.34 4.26
N CYS A 163 -6.50 -17.24 5.22
CA CYS A 163 -5.46 -18.18 5.64
C CYS A 163 -5.75 -19.60 5.16
N ASP A 164 -6.72 -19.79 4.26
CA ASP A 164 -7.22 -21.07 3.76
C ASP A 164 -6.26 -21.78 2.80
N GLY A 165 -5.13 -21.16 2.46
CA GLY A 165 -4.13 -21.73 1.56
C GLY A 165 -4.52 -21.64 0.08
N ALA A 166 -5.67 -21.03 -0.25
CA ALA A 166 -6.05 -20.78 -1.62
C ALA A 166 -5.10 -19.76 -2.25
N LYS A 167 -4.46 -20.13 -3.35
CA LYS A 167 -3.69 -19.18 -4.15
C LYS A 167 -4.66 -18.23 -4.82
N GLU A 168 -4.41 -16.93 -4.67
CA GLU A 168 -5.13 -15.94 -5.44
C GLU A 168 -4.51 -15.90 -6.84
N ASN A 169 -5.29 -15.43 -7.83
CA ASN A 169 -4.76 -15.18 -9.16
C ASN A 169 -4.72 -13.66 -9.37
N PHE A 170 -3.54 -13.12 -9.63
CA PHE A 170 -3.33 -11.69 -9.78
C PHE A 170 -4.17 -11.09 -10.93
N GLU A 171 -4.30 -11.78 -12.06
CA GLU A 171 -5.14 -11.30 -13.16
C GLU A 171 -6.62 -11.29 -12.79
N ARG A 172 -7.08 -12.30 -12.03
CA ARG A 172 -8.46 -12.34 -11.54
C ARG A 172 -8.71 -11.17 -10.60
N PHE A 173 -7.76 -10.88 -9.71
CA PHE A 173 -7.79 -9.70 -8.85
C PHE A 173 -7.86 -8.40 -9.66
N LEU A 174 -6.98 -8.21 -10.64
CA LEU A 174 -6.98 -7.02 -11.50
C LEU A 174 -8.29 -6.88 -12.27
N ARG A 175 -8.84 -7.97 -12.82
CA ARG A 175 -10.15 -7.97 -13.48
C ARG A 175 -11.27 -7.55 -12.54
N HIS A 176 -11.23 -8.03 -11.29
CA HIS A 176 -12.21 -7.67 -10.28
C HIS A 176 -12.14 -6.17 -9.93
N ILE A 177 -10.94 -5.65 -9.66
CA ILE A 177 -10.73 -4.22 -9.40
C ILE A 177 -11.13 -3.39 -10.61
N ALA A 178 -10.66 -3.73 -11.81
CA ALA A 178 -10.99 -3.02 -13.04
C ALA A 178 -12.51 -2.95 -13.28
N HIS A 179 -13.25 -4.03 -13.00
CA HIS A 179 -14.71 -4.02 -13.11
C HIS A 179 -15.35 -2.96 -12.20
N TYR A 180 -14.80 -2.73 -11.00
CA TYR A 180 -15.28 -1.69 -10.11
C TYR A 180 -14.86 -0.29 -10.54
N LEU A 181 -13.60 -0.14 -10.99
CA LEU A 181 -13.08 1.15 -11.43
C LEU A 181 -13.82 1.67 -12.68
N ARG A 182 -14.51 0.82 -13.46
CA ARG A 182 -15.36 1.24 -14.60
C ARG A 182 -16.48 2.21 -14.22
N TYR A 183 -16.92 2.20 -12.96
CA TYR A 183 -17.97 3.10 -12.47
C TYR A 183 -17.41 4.35 -11.79
N LEU A 184 -16.07 4.49 -11.73
CA LEU A 184 -15.46 5.71 -11.22
C LEU A 184 -15.75 6.87 -12.16
N GLN A 185 -16.25 7.95 -11.58
CA GLN A 185 -16.35 9.22 -12.27
C GLN A 185 -14.94 9.75 -12.57
N PRO A 186 -14.70 10.37 -13.73
CA PRO A 186 -13.44 11.04 -14.00
C PRO A 186 -13.18 12.11 -12.93
N ILE A 187 -11.97 12.14 -12.41
CA ILE A 187 -11.51 13.10 -11.40
C ILE A 187 -10.89 14.30 -12.12
N HIS A 188 -11.31 15.50 -11.76
CA HIS A 188 -10.85 16.75 -12.35
C HIS A 188 -10.14 17.63 -11.33
N THR A 189 -9.39 18.62 -11.81
CA THR A 189 -8.84 19.65 -10.93
C THR A 189 -9.96 20.42 -10.24
N LEU A 190 -9.69 20.85 -9.00
CA LEU A 190 -10.62 21.54 -8.09
C LEU A 190 -11.77 20.68 -7.54
N ASP A 191 -11.86 19.39 -7.90
CA ASP A 191 -12.80 18.47 -7.26
C ASP A 191 -12.49 18.35 -5.76
N ASP A 192 -13.54 18.40 -4.93
CA ASP A 192 -13.41 18.18 -3.50
C ASP A 192 -13.11 16.71 -3.20
N VAL A 193 -12.11 16.48 -2.36
CA VAL A 193 -11.69 15.15 -1.95
C VAL A 193 -11.66 15.01 -0.43
N LEU A 194 -11.96 13.80 0.01
CA LEU A 194 -11.91 13.37 1.39
C LEU A 194 -10.92 12.20 1.48
N VAL A 195 -9.87 12.37 2.29
CA VAL A 195 -8.90 11.32 2.57
C VAL A 195 -9.19 10.75 3.95
N MET A 196 -9.45 9.44 4.02
CA MET A 196 -9.59 8.73 5.30
C MET A 196 -8.28 8.01 5.59
N CYS A 197 -7.56 8.47 6.62
CA CYS A 197 -6.20 8.03 6.91
C CYS A 197 -5.96 7.77 8.40
N THR A 198 -4.76 7.28 8.71
CA THR A 198 -4.22 7.14 10.07
C THR A 198 -2.87 7.89 10.17
N PRO A 199 -2.89 9.22 10.43
CA PRO A 199 -1.69 10.02 10.61
C PRO A 199 -0.70 9.38 11.60
N PHE A 200 0.58 9.42 11.24
CA PHE A 200 1.72 8.88 11.99
C PHE A 200 1.64 7.37 12.29
N GLY A 201 0.69 6.65 11.67
CA GLY A 201 0.43 5.25 11.99
C GLY A 201 -0.11 5.04 13.41
N LEU A 202 -0.61 6.09 14.07
CA LEU A 202 -1.09 6.03 15.45
C LEU A 202 -2.57 5.63 15.51
N GLU A 203 -2.88 4.61 16.31
CA GLU A 203 -4.26 4.12 16.49
C GLU A 203 -5.21 5.20 17.05
N ASN A 204 -4.69 6.17 17.82
CA ASN A 204 -5.45 7.31 18.32
C ASN A 204 -6.00 8.21 17.21
N PHE A 205 -5.35 8.22 16.04
CA PHE A 205 -5.76 8.99 14.87
C PHE A 205 -6.40 8.09 13.79
N TYR A 206 -6.84 6.89 14.14
CA TYR A 206 -7.48 5.97 13.20
C TYR A 206 -8.76 6.59 12.60
N LYS A 207 -8.90 6.52 11.27
CA LYS A 207 -9.98 7.16 10.49
C LYS A 207 -10.05 8.69 10.68
N THR A 208 -8.89 9.34 10.78
CA THR A 208 -8.84 10.80 10.64
C THR A 208 -9.26 11.17 9.22
N ILE A 209 -10.10 12.20 9.12
CA ILE A 209 -10.59 12.71 7.85
C ILE A 209 -9.82 13.98 7.51
N SER A 210 -9.14 13.99 6.36
CA SER A 210 -8.51 15.18 5.79
C SER A 210 -9.26 15.60 4.54
N ILE A 211 -9.68 16.86 4.48
CA ILE A 211 -10.44 17.42 3.36
C ILE A 211 -9.51 18.31 2.55
N GLY A 212 -9.56 18.17 1.23
CA GLY A 212 -8.75 18.96 0.31
C GLY A 212 -9.38 19.03 -1.07
N LYS A 213 -8.58 19.48 -2.03
CA LYS A 213 -8.96 19.53 -3.45
C LYS A 213 -7.92 18.85 -4.31
N VAL A 214 -8.34 18.40 -5.48
CA VAL A 214 -7.40 17.96 -6.53
C VAL A 214 -6.72 19.19 -7.13
N SER A 215 -5.44 19.37 -6.84
CA SER A 215 -4.63 20.46 -7.39
C SER A 215 -4.18 20.18 -8.82
N ASN A 216 -3.93 18.91 -9.16
CA ASN A 216 -3.49 18.53 -10.50
C ASN A 216 -3.82 17.06 -10.82
N VAL A 217 -3.99 16.73 -12.09
CA VAL A 217 -4.25 15.39 -12.62
C VAL A 217 -3.15 15.05 -13.63
N MET A 218 -2.51 13.90 -13.48
CA MET A 218 -1.34 13.51 -14.26
C MET A 218 -1.37 12.02 -14.64
N GLY A 219 -0.53 11.68 -15.61
CA GLY A 219 -0.40 10.32 -16.11
C GLY A 219 -1.51 9.94 -17.09
N ARG A 220 -1.29 8.83 -17.81
CA ARG A 220 -2.30 8.28 -18.70
C ARG A 220 -3.55 7.91 -17.89
N ASP A 221 -4.72 8.26 -18.41
CA ASP A 221 -6.04 8.03 -17.80
C ASP A 221 -6.20 8.65 -16.39
N GLY A 222 -5.41 9.68 -16.06
CA GLY A 222 -5.47 10.34 -14.76
C GLY A 222 -5.06 9.42 -13.60
N CYS A 223 -4.04 8.59 -13.79
CA CYS A 223 -3.63 7.62 -12.77
C CYS A 223 -2.91 8.22 -11.55
N LEU A 224 -2.56 9.52 -11.58
CA LEU A 224 -1.92 10.23 -10.49
C LEU A 224 -2.61 11.57 -10.23
N PHE A 225 -2.92 11.84 -8.97
CA PHE A 225 -3.52 13.10 -8.52
C PHE A 225 -2.63 13.78 -7.51
N VAL A 226 -2.48 15.10 -7.64
CA VAL A 226 -1.87 15.94 -6.61
C VAL A 226 -2.99 16.56 -5.80
N LEU A 227 -2.95 16.40 -4.48
CA LEU A 227 -3.95 16.95 -3.58
C LEU A 227 -3.42 18.18 -2.84
N SER A 228 -4.31 19.10 -2.49
CA SER A 228 -3.95 20.33 -1.78
C SER A 228 -3.69 20.14 -0.28
N ASN A 229 -4.09 19.00 0.29
CA ASN A 229 -3.94 18.72 1.71
C ASN A 229 -2.56 18.12 2.03
N ALA A 230 -1.89 18.69 3.03
CA ALA A 230 -0.67 18.12 3.57
C ALA A 230 -1.02 16.88 4.42
N LEU A 231 -0.71 15.70 3.90
CA LEU A 231 -0.86 14.44 4.62
C LEU A 231 0.40 14.14 5.43
N ALA A 232 0.24 13.71 6.67
CA ALA A 232 1.35 13.27 7.50
C ALA A 232 1.87 11.91 7.05
N LEU A 233 3.12 11.60 7.40
CA LEU A 233 3.65 10.23 7.33
C LEU A 233 2.70 9.25 8.02
N GLY A 234 2.55 8.03 7.52
CA GLY A 234 1.57 7.05 7.95
C GLY A 234 0.22 7.14 7.22
N CYS A 235 -0.02 8.20 6.44
CA CYS A 235 -1.21 8.31 5.58
C CYS A 235 -1.08 7.53 4.25
N GLU A 236 0.10 7.01 3.93
CA GLU A 236 0.35 6.24 2.71
C GLU A 236 -0.57 5.03 2.64
N GLY A 237 -1.18 4.78 1.48
CA GLY A 237 -2.16 3.70 1.31
C GLY A 237 -3.59 4.04 1.77
N ALA A 238 -3.86 5.28 2.18
CA ALA A 238 -5.22 5.76 2.49
C ALA A 238 -6.13 5.82 1.24
N ALA A 239 -7.43 5.70 1.46
CA ALA A 239 -8.43 5.94 0.42
C ALA A 239 -8.67 7.45 0.23
N VAL A 240 -8.84 7.84 -1.04
CA VAL A 240 -9.30 9.16 -1.45
C VAL A 240 -10.69 9.01 -2.04
N PHE A 241 -11.67 9.70 -1.45
CA PHE A 241 -13.06 9.73 -1.88
C PHE A 241 -13.37 11.10 -2.47
N ASN A 242 -14.25 11.17 -3.47
CA ASN A 242 -14.84 12.44 -3.88
C ASN A 242 -16.08 12.75 -3.03
N ASN A 243 -16.57 13.98 -3.09
CA ASN A 243 -17.82 14.36 -2.42
C ASN A 243 -19.11 13.77 -3.04
N LYS A 244 -18.98 12.96 -4.11
CA LYS A 244 -20.10 12.37 -4.87
C LYS A 244 -20.38 10.90 -4.50
N LEU A 245 -19.79 10.39 -3.42
CA LEU A 245 -19.92 9.01 -2.94
C LEU A 245 -20.44 8.94 -1.50
#